data_AF-A0A966QYU7-F1
#
_entry.id   AF-A0A966QYU7-F1
#
_cell.length_a   1.000
_cell.length_b   1.000
_cell.length_c   1.000
_cell.angle_alpha   90.00
_cell.angle_beta   90.00
_cell.angle_gamma   90.00
#
_symmetry.space_group_name_H-M   'P 1'
#
loop_
_entity.id
_entity.type
_entity.pdbx_description
1 polymer ?
#
loop_
_entity_poly.entity_id
_entity_poly.type
_entity_poly.pdbx_seq_one_letter_code
_entity_poly.pdbx_strand_id
1 'polypeptide(L)'
;MKSFSTFIQEQFIIERASPSNVMQHETAAIDDVNKQIQDKKGKSDYIKVKMGNTVHEITHAEKVPGTPKADFMLHDRNGKHIYLSHKAGSSVKDFQQLGGTTEHGDNSAVKHLVNYIKKNYNGDGKSLPGTVATKLDRSNPEHEELLHKAAFGNDYGSKQKGINNVHAIVQGKVNLDKGSSGHYEIHATNVYKNGKLPTKVQGMVSARYMGKRKNHGLNNIRTGVLPVGSRAVSEFV
;
A
#
# COMPACT_ATOMS: atom_id res chain seq x y z
N MET A 1 32.92 -14.72 -30.18
CA MET A 1 31.47 -14.50 -30.35
C MET A 1 30.74 -15.25 -29.26
N LYS A 2 30.09 -14.53 -28.34
CA LYS A 2 29.27 -15.17 -27.29
C LYS A 2 27.98 -15.68 -27.95
N SER A 3 27.56 -16.89 -27.60
CA SER A 3 26.37 -17.54 -28.13
C SER A 3 25.11 -16.72 -27.82
N PHE A 4 24.22 -16.59 -28.82
CA PHE A 4 22.93 -15.89 -28.72
C PHE A 4 22.02 -16.45 -27.60
N SER A 5 22.30 -17.68 -27.14
CA SER A 5 21.64 -18.33 -25.99
C SER A 5 21.98 -17.67 -24.65
N THR A 6 23.20 -17.16 -24.49
CA THR A 6 23.66 -16.58 -23.21
C THR A 6 23.11 -15.16 -22.97
N PHE A 7 22.60 -14.49 -24.01
CA PHE A 7 22.08 -13.12 -23.92
C PHE A 7 20.61 -13.05 -23.45
N ILE A 8 19.85 -14.14 -23.60
CA ILE A 8 18.42 -14.20 -23.23
C ILE A 8 18.22 -14.57 -21.75
N GLN A 9 19.24 -15.09 -21.08
CA GLN A 9 19.12 -15.51 -19.68
C GLN A 9 19.39 -14.38 -18.66
N GLU A 10 19.91 -13.23 -19.10
CA GLU A 10 20.19 -12.05 -18.25
C GLU A 10 19.10 -10.96 -18.27
N GLN A 11 17.99 -11.17 -18.98
CA GLN A 11 16.87 -10.22 -19.02
C GLN A 11 15.58 -10.96 -18.62
N PHE A 12 14.95 -10.50 -17.54
CA PHE A 12 13.70 -11.01 -16.93
C PHE A 12 13.79 -12.23 -16.00
N ILE A 13 14.55 -12.07 -14.90
CA ILE A 13 14.05 -12.53 -13.60
C ILE A 13 13.76 -11.26 -12.78
N ILE A 14 12.55 -10.73 -12.93
CA ILE A 14 11.98 -9.88 -11.87
C ILE A 14 11.70 -10.85 -10.73
N GLU A 15 12.67 -10.98 -9.83
CA GLU A 15 12.53 -11.71 -8.58
C GLU A 15 11.28 -11.17 -7.88
N ARG A 16 10.21 -11.95 -7.88
CA ARG A 16 9.01 -11.62 -7.13
C ARG A 16 9.42 -11.64 -5.67
N ALA A 17 9.48 -10.45 -5.04
CA ALA A 17 9.84 -10.30 -3.64
C ALA A 17 9.14 -11.38 -2.81
N SER A 18 9.93 -12.28 -2.23
CA SER A 18 9.47 -13.30 -1.31
C SER A 18 8.92 -12.63 -0.03
N PRO A 19 8.07 -13.31 0.75
CA PRO A 19 7.59 -12.78 2.03
C PRO A 19 8.72 -12.35 2.97
N SER A 20 9.89 -13.00 2.89
CA SER A 20 11.10 -12.61 3.62
C SER A 20 11.63 -11.24 3.20
N ASN A 21 11.60 -10.91 1.91
CA ASN A 21 12.12 -9.64 1.40
C ASN A 21 11.19 -8.47 1.79
N VAL A 22 9.87 -8.65 1.78
CA VAL A 22 8.92 -7.60 2.20
C VAL A 22 9.07 -7.27 3.68
N MET A 23 9.17 -8.28 4.56
CA MET A 23 9.44 -8.06 5.98
C MET A 23 10.80 -7.40 6.21
N GLN A 24 11.83 -7.76 5.44
CA GLN A 24 13.15 -7.12 5.51
C GLN A 24 13.09 -5.64 5.14
N HIS A 25 12.30 -5.26 4.13
CA HIS A 25 12.18 -3.85 3.74
C HIS A 25 11.46 -2.99 4.78
N GLU A 26 10.40 -3.51 5.41
CA GLU A 26 9.68 -2.81 6.49
C GLU A 26 10.56 -2.64 7.73
N THR A 27 11.21 -3.71 8.18
CA THR A 27 12.13 -3.65 9.32
C THR A 27 13.28 -2.69 9.04
N ALA A 28 13.89 -2.75 7.85
CA ALA A 28 14.96 -1.83 7.49
C ALA A 28 14.51 -0.36 7.45
N ALA A 29 13.28 -0.08 7.00
CA ALA A 29 12.73 1.28 7.01
C ALA A 29 12.52 1.80 8.44
N ILE A 30 12.01 0.95 9.34
CA ILE A 30 11.82 1.28 10.75
C ILE A 30 13.18 1.54 11.42
N ASP A 31 14.17 0.68 11.18
CA ASP A 31 15.51 0.81 11.74
C ASP A 31 16.22 2.08 11.27
N ASP A 32 16.13 2.40 9.96
CA ASP A 32 16.69 3.63 9.40
C ASP A 32 16.01 4.88 9.98
N VAL A 33 14.68 4.86 10.13
CA VAL A 33 13.95 5.96 10.78
C VAL A 33 14.35 6.10 12.24
N ASN A 34 14.47 5.00 12.99
CA ASN A 34 14.92 5.01 14.37
C ASN A 34 16.32 5.56 14.51
N LYS A 35 17.25 5.15 13.64
CA LYS A 35 18.60 5.71 13.58
C LYS A 35 18.57 7.22 13.35
N GLN A 36 17.78 7.68 12.38
CA GLN A 36 17.63 9.11 12.12
C GLN A 36 17.07 9.86 13.33
N ILE A 37 16.11 9.31 14.07
CA ILE A 37 15.61 9.91 15.31
C ILE A 37 16.72 10.03 16.36
N GLN A 38 17.51 8.96 16.56
CA GLN A 38 18.64 8.98 17.51
C GLN A 38 19.70 10.02 17.12
N ASP A 39 20.04 10.12 15.83
CA ASP A 39 21.03 11.07 15.35
C ASP A 39 20.54 12.53 15.47
N LYS A 40 19.22 12.75 15.38
CA LYS A 40 18.60 14.09 15.31
C LYS A 40 18.10 14.62 16.65
N LYS A 41 17.82 13.77 17.64
CA LYS A 41 17.29 14.18 18.95
C LYS A 41 18.31 14.94 19.81
N GLY A 42 19.61 14.78 19.55
CA GLY A 42 20.67 15.39 20.35
C GLY A 42 20.56 14.99 21.82
N LYS A 43 20.43 15.97 22.72
CA LYS A 43 20.22 15.74 24.17
C LYS A 43 18.75 15.53 24.57
N SER A 44 17.81 15.64 23.63
CA SER A 44 16.39 15.42 23.89
C SER A 44 16.03 13.94 23.76
N ASP A 45 14.92 13.54 24.37
CA ASP A 45 14.36 12.19 24.22
C ASP A 45 13.46 12.04 22.98
N TYR A 46 13.20 13.15 22.27
CA TYR A 46 12.34 13.18 21.10
C TYR A 46 12.85 14.17 20.05
N ILE A 47 12.31 14.05 18.84
CA ILE A 47 12.39 15.07 17.79
C ILE A 47 11.00 15.65 17.50
N LYS A 48 10.94 16.90 17.02
CA LYS A 48 9.68 17.51 16.58
C LYS A 48 9.45 17.22 15.11
N VAL A 49 8.43 16.40 14.82
CA VAL A 49 8.04 16.04 13.45
C VAL A 49 6.69 16.68 13.11
N LYS A 50 6.64 17.43 12.02
CA LYS A 50 5.39 18.03 11.53
C LYS A 50 4.68 17.06 10.58
N MET A 51 3.41 16.78 10.87
CA MET A 51 2.51 16.02 10.00
C MET A 51 1.20 16.78 9.82
N GLY A 52 0.96 17.25 8.59
CA GLY A 52 -0.13 18.19 8.32
C GLY A 52 0.06 19.48 9.12
N ASN A 53 -0.96 19.83 9.92
CA ASN A 53 -0.95 21.02 10.78
C ASN A 53 -0.54 20.71 12.23
N THR A 54 -0.19 19.47 12.55
CA THR A 54 0.23 19.06 13.90
C THR A 54 1.74 18.88 13.94
N VAL A 55 2.36 19.34 15.03
CA VAL A 55 3.74 18.99 15.39
C VAL A 55 3.68 17.92 16.46
N HIS A 56 4.40 16.82 16.23
CA HIS A 56 4.45 15.64 17.07
C HIS A 56 5.83 15.53 17.74
N GLU A 57 5.86 15.10 18.98
CA GLU A 57 7.07 14.84 19.77
C GLU A 57 7.43 13.36 19.67
N ILE A 58 8.15 13.01 18.61
CA ILE A 58 8.42 11.64 18.20
C ILE A 58 9.65 11.07 18.90
N THR A 59 9.47 9.94 19.57
CA THR A 59 10.51 9.25 20.35
C THR A 59 11.16 8.09 19.58
N HIS A 60 10.37 7.32 18.85
CA HIS A 60 10.82 6.16 18.05
C HIS A 60 9.75 5.75 17.04
N ALA A 61 10.09 4.81 16.16
CA ALA A 61 9.21 4.12 15.23
C ALA A 61 9.05 2.65 15.64
N GLU A 62 7.84 2.11 15.50
CA GLU A 62 7.52 0.71 15.80
C GLU A 62 6.64 0.09 14.71
N LYS A 63 6.86 -1.20 14.41
CA LYS A 63 5.99 -1.99 13.54
C LYS A 63 4.60 -2.12 14.17
N VAL A 64 3.55 -1.99 13.37
CA VAL A 64 2.21 -2.30 13.85
C VAL A 64 1.94 -3.80 13.66
N PRO A 65 1.56 -4.55 14.73
CA PRO A 65 1.31 -5.99 14.62
C PRO A 65 0.04 -6.31 13.83
N GLY A 66 0.03 -7.50 13.21
CA GLY A 66 -1.11 -8.02 12.47
C GLY A 66 -1.13 -7.60 11.00
N THR A 67 -2.33 -7.34 10.47
CA THR A 67 -2.53 -6.91 9.07
C THR A 67 -3.32 -5.60 8.91
N PRO A 68 -3.12 -4.58 9.77
CA PRO A 68 -3.75 -3.28 9.58
C PRO A 68 -3.15 -2.54 8.38
N LYS A 69 -3.71 -1.37 8.04
CA LYS A 69 -3.17 -0.55 6.95
C LYS A 69 -1.80 0.05 7.28
N ALA A 70 -1.61 0.48 8.51
CA ALA A 70 -0.34 1.00 8.99
C ALA A 70 0.68 -0.13 9.02
N ASP A 71 1.80 0.07 8.34
CA ASP A 71 2.92 -0.87 8.38
C ASP A 71 3.78 -0.56 9.61
N PHE A 72 3.96 0.73 9.94
CA PHE A 72 4.59 1.19 11.18
C PHE A 72 4.01 2.52 11.68
N MET A 73 4.29 2.86 12.94
CA MET A 73 3.90 4.10 13.58
C MET A 73 5.09 4.83 14.18
N LEU A 74 5.05 6.17 14.18
CA LEU A 74 5.98 7.01 14.94
C LEU A 74 5.32 7.39 16.28
N HIS A 75 5.95 7.01 17.37
CA HIS A 75 5.45 7.22 18.72
C HIS A 75 5.63 8.66 19.17
N ASP A 76 4.53 9.40 19.12
CA ASP A 76 4.35 10.64 19.87
C ASP A 76 4.18 10.38 21.37
N ARG A 77 4.92 11.10 22.22
CA ARG A 77 4.85 10.93 23.69
C ARG A 77 3.54 11.34 24.34
N ASN A 78 2.69 12.10 23.65
CA ASN A 78 1.35 12.49 24.11
C ASN A 78 0.27 11.54 23.59
N GLY A 79 0.65 10.41 22.98
CA GLY A 79 -0.28 9.38 22.48
C GLY A 79 -0.85 9.67 21.10
N LYS A 80 -0.54 10.82 20.48
CA LYS A 80 -1.03 11.17 19.13
C LYS A 80 -0.05 10.69 18.05
N HIS A 81 0.06 9.38 17.89
CA HIS A 81 1.07 8.77 17.01
C HIS A 81 0.86 9.08 15.51
N ILE A 82 1.93 9.00 14.72
CA ILE A 82 1.86 9.11 13.25
C ILE A 82 1.88 7.72 12.63
N TYR A 83 0.74 7.27 12.10
CA TYR A 83 0.61 6.00 11.36
C TYR A 83 0.97 6.14 9.88
N LEU A 84 1.81 5.25 9.36
CA LEU A 84 2.27 5.27 7.96
C LEU A 84 2.07 3.89 7.30
N SER A 85 1.66 3.89 6.03
CA SER A 85 1.79 2.71 5.19
C SER A 85 3.03 2.85 4.30
N HIS A 86 3.95 1.90 4.39
CA HIS A 86 5.17 1.86 3.61
C HIS A 86 5.00 1.03 2.34
N LYS A 87 5.60 1.51 1.26
CA LYS A 87 5.66 0.81 -0.02
C LYS A 87 7.09 0.86 -0.55
N ALA A 88 7.58 -0.27 -1.05
CA ALA A 88 8.83 -0.32 -1.77
C ALA A 88 8.69 0.31 -3.17
N GLY A 89 9.83 0.49 -3.85
CA GLY A 89 9.90 1.04 -5.20
C GLY A 89 9.84 2.57 -5.26
N SER A 90 9.55 3.07 -6.45
CA SER A 90 9.62 4.51 -6.79
C SER A 90 8.42 5.00 -7.61
N SER A 91 7.62 4.09 -8.16
CA SER A 91 6.46 4.39 -8.99
C SER A 91 5.18 3.83 -8.40
N VAL A 92 4.03 4.46 -8.70
CA VAL A 92 2.71 3.94 -8.30
C VAL A 92 2.46 2.52 -8.83
N LYS A 93 3.07 2.15 -9.97
CA LYS A 93 2.97 0.80 -10.53
C LYS A 93 3.72 -0.24 -9.70
N ASP A 94 4.67 0.19 -8.88
CA ASP A 94 5.40 -0.71 -7.97
C ASP A 94 4.53 -1.12 -6.78
N PHE A 95 3.38 -0.48 -6.59
CA PHE A 95 2.38 -0.93 -5.63
C PHE A 95 1.76 -2.24 -6.09
N GLN A 96 2.21 -3.34 -5.49
CA GLN A 96 1.63 -4.67 -5.74
C GLN A 96 0.12 -4.71 -5.47
N GLN A 97 -0.33 -3.99 -4.42
CA GLN A 97 -1.72 -3.83 -4.03
C GLN A 97 -1.84 -2.61 -3.10
N LEU A 98 -2.94 -1.86 -3.21
CA LEU A 98 -3.27 -0.80 -2.25
C LEU A 98 -3.89 -1.39 -0.98
N GLY A 99 -4.95 -2.19 -1.14
CA GLY A 99 -5.68 -2.83 -0.05
C GLY A 99 -6.52 -4.01 -0.51
N GLY A 100 -6.95 -4.85 0.44
CA GLY A 100 -7.86 -5.98 0.20
C GLY A 100 -9.29 -5.53 -0.08
N THR A 101 -10.12 -6.43 -0.61
CA THR A 101 -11.56 -6.14 -0.81
C THR A 101 -12.47 -6.88 0.16
N THR A 102 -11.93 -7.60 1.15
CA THR A 102 -12.71 -8.45 2.08
C THR A 102 -13.86 -7.71 2.75
N GLU A 103 -13.61 -6.51 3.26
CA GLU A 103 -14.63 -5.65 3.92
C GLU A 103 -15.47 -4.84 2.92
N HIS A 104 -15.19 -4.97 1.63
CA HIS A 104 -15.79 -4.17 0.55
C HIS A 104 -16.60 -5.04 -0.42
N GLY A 105 -17.09 -6.20 0.05
CA GLY A 105 -17.88 -7.13 -0.76
C GLY A 105 -19.18 -6.52 -1.30
N ASP A 106 -19.68 -5.48 -0.64
CA ASP A 106 -20.88 -4.77 -1.07
C ASP A 106 -20.66 -3.72 -2.16
N ASN A 107 -19.40 -3.36 -2.44
CA ASN A 107 -19.08 -2.36 -3.43
C ASN A 107 -19.46 -2.83 -4.85
N SER A 108 -20.05 -1.95 -5.66
CA SER A 108 -20.54 -2.28 -7.00
C SER A 108 -19.46 -2.86 -7.93
N ALA A 109 -18.25 -2.29 -7.97
CA ALA A 109 -17.14 -2.85 -8.74
C ALA A 109 -16.69 -4.21 -8.23
N VAL A 110 -16.70 -4.42 -6.90
CA VAL A 110 -16.34 -5.72 -6.31
C VAL A 110 -17.40 -6.77 -6.64
N LYS A 111 -18.69 -6.45 -6.48
CA LYS A 111 -19.81 -7.31 -6.86
C LYS A 111 -19.77 -7.67 -8.34
N HIS A 112 -19.55 -6.68 -9.20
CA HIS A 112 -19.44 -6.86 -10.65
C HIS A 112 -18.37 -7.90 -10.99
N LEU A 113 -17.16 -7.71 -10.50
CA LEU A 113 -16.05 -8.65 -10.73
C LEU A 113 -16.34 -10.05 -10.16
N VAL A 114 -16.87 -10.13 -8.93
CA VAL A 114 -17.19 -11.41 -8.29
C VAL A 114 -18.25 -12.18 -9.06
N ASN A 115 -19.32 -11.50 -9.50
CA ASN A 115 -20.40 -12.10 -10.29
C ASN A 115 -19.90 -12.55 -11.66
N TYR A 116 -19.06 -11.74 -12.32
CA TYR A 116 -18.42 -12.11 -13.57
C TYR A 116 -17.63 -13.42 -13.44
N ILE A 117 -16.82 -13.54 -12.38
CA ILE A 117 -15.99 -14.73 -12.16
C ILE A 117 -16.84 -15.96 -11.81
N LYS A 118 -17.90 -15.81 -11.02
CA LYS A 118 -18.83 -16.91 -10.73
C LYS A 118 -19.49 -17.42 -12.02
N LYS A 119 -19.91 -16.51 -12.89
CA LYS A 119 -20.62 -16.83 -14.14
C LYS A 119 -19.70 -17.46 -15.18
N ASN A 120 -18.50 -16.91 -15.40
CA ASN A 120 -17.65 -17.27 -16.53
C ASN A 120 -16.53 -18.26 -16.17
N TYR A 121 -16.17 -18.37 -14.88
CA TYR A 121 -15.04 -19.18 -14.41
C TYR A 121 -15.41 -20.08 -13.22
N ASN A 122 -16.70 -20.34 -13.02
CA ASN A 122 -17.23 -21.21 -11.97
C ASN A 122 -16.78 -20.85 -10.56
N GLY A 123 -16.35 -19.60 -10.34
CA GLY A 123 -15.85 -19.14 -9.04
C GLY A 123 -14.51 -19.76 -8.61
N ASP A 124 -13.72 -20.39 -9.50
CA ASP A 124 -12.42 -20.97 -9.17
C ASP A 124 -11.27 -20.29 -9.92
N GLY A 125 -10.25 -19.88 -9.17
CA GLY A 125 -9.04 -19.25 -9.68
C GLY A 125 -8.27 -20.12 -10.68
N LYS A 126 -8.39 -21.45 -10.59
CA LYS A 126 -7.74 -22.37 -11.54
C LYS A 126 -8.26 -22.22 -12.96
N SER A 127 -9.48 -21.69 -13.13
CA SER A 127 -10.13 -21.48 -14.42
C SER A 127 -9.89 -20.08 -14.99
N LEU A 128 -9.22 -19.19 -14.26
CA LEU A 128 -8.98 -17.82 -14.72
C LEU A 128 -7.91 -17.79 -15.84
N PRO A 129 -8.06 -16.92 -16.85
CA PRO A 129 -7.05 -16.69 -17.90
C PRO A 129 -5.82 -15.90 -17.40
N GLY A 130 -5.72 -15.69 -16.08
CA GLY A 130 -4.74 -14.84 -15.43
C GLY A 130 -5.41 -13.82 -14.51
N THR A 131 -5.03 -12.56 -14.61
CA THR A 131 -5.66 -11.49 -13.81
C THR A 131 -6.89 -10.97 -14.53
N VAL A 132 -8.06 -11.04 -13.90
CA VAL A 132 -9.30 -10.42 -14.36
C VAL A 132 -9.54 -9.18 -13.50
N ALA A 133 -9.91 -8.05 -14.10
CA ALA A 133 -10.06 -6.80 -13.37
C ALA A 133 -11.19 -5.93 -13.92
N THR A 134 -11.76 -5.11 -13.05
CA THR A 134 -12.64 -4.00 -13.45
C THR A 134 -12.04 -2.68 -12.98
N LYS A 135 -12.10 -1.65 -13.84
CA LYS A 135 -11.52 -0.34 -13.52
C LYS A 135 -12.43 0.42 -12.55
N LEU A 136 -11.83 1.15 -11.62
CA LEU A 136 -12.55 2.07 -10.76
C LEU A 136 -12.72 3.40 -11.49
N ASP A 137 -13.97 3.77 -11.78
CA ASP A 137 -14.33 5.11 -12.22
C ASP A 137 -14.25 6.11 -11.06
N ARG A 138 -13.26 7.01 -11.09
CA ARG A 138 -13.04 8.02 -10.04
C ARG A 138 -14.11 9.11 -9.97
N SER A 139 -14.99 9.20 -10.96
CA SER A 139 -16.16 10.09 -10.91
C SER A 139 -17.32 9.48 -10.12
N ASN A 140 -17.34 8.15 -9.95
CA ASN A 140 -18.28 7.46 -9.09
C ASN A 140 -17.82 7.58 -7.61
N PRO A 141 -18.61 8.20 -6.71
CA PRO A 141 -18.24 8.37 -5.31
C PRO A 141 -17.92 7.06 -4.58
N GLU A 142 -18.63 5.97 -4.90
CA GLU A 142 -18.46 4.67 -4.28
C GLU A 142 -17.11 4.03 -4.65
N HIS A 143 -16.69 4.21 -5.91
CA HIS A 143 -15.40 3.74 -6.41
C HIS A 143 -14.25 4.59 -5.86
N GLU A 144 -14.43 5.91 -5.78
CA GLU A 144 -13.44 6.82 -5.20
C GLU A 144 -13.24 6.53 -3.71
N GLU A 145 -14.33 6.27 -2.97
CA GLU A 145 -14.28 5.85 -1.58
C GLU A 145 -13.56 4.51 -1.42
N LEU A 146 -13.87 3.50 -2.24
CA LEU A 146 -13.17 2.21 -2.22
C LEU A 146 -11.66 2.38 -2.47
N LEU A 147 -11.28 3.20 -3.46
CA LEU A 147 -9.89 3.48 -3.76
C LEU A 147 -9.17 4.10 -2.55
N HIS A 148 -9.82 5.04 -1.86
CA HIS A 148 -9.25 5.69 -0.68
C HIS A 148 -9.22 4.78 0.54
N LYS A 149 -10.24 3.95 0.78
CA LYS A 149 -10.22 2.94 1.84
C LYS A 149 -9.11 1.92 1.61
N ALA A 150 -8.93 1.47 0.37
CA ALA A 150 -7.79 0.62 0.04
C ALA A 150 -6.44 1.34 0.23
N ALA A 151 -6.35 2.61 -0.14
CA ALA A 151 -5.12 3.39 -0.06
C ALA A 151 -4.73 3.78 1.38
N PHE A 152 -5.70 4.17 2.22
CA PHE A 152 -5.45 4.78 3.53
C PHE A 152 -6.02 3.99 4.72
N GLY A 153 -6.75 2.90 4.45
CA GLY A 153 -7.30 1.97 5.42
C GLY A 153 -8.82 2.08 5.53
N ASN A 154 -9.46 1.04 6.08
CA ASN A 154 -10.93 0.91 6.06
C ASN A 154 -11.65 2.01 6.84
N ASP A 155 -10.97 2.63 7.81
CA ASP A 155 -11.49 3.74 8.60
C ASP A 155 -11.25 5.11 7.92
N TYR A 156 -10.86 5.12 6.63
CA TYR A 156 -10.78 6.35 5.84
C TYR A 156 -12.09 7.15 5.88
N GLY A 157 -11.97 8.48 5.90
CA GLY A 157 -13.09 9.41 6.10
C GLY A 157 -13.35 9.75 7.57
N SER A 158 -12.87 8.92 8.52
CA SER A 158 -12.91 9.29 9.93
C SER A 158 -11.95 10.42 10.27
N LYS A 159 -12.31 11.22 11.29
CA LYS A 159 -11.48 12.34 11.80
C LYS A 159 -10.22 11.83 12.52
N GLN A 160 -10.30 10.67 13.16
CA GLN A 160 -9.20 10.11 13.94
C GLN A 160 -8.29 9.29 13.04
N LYS A 161 -6.98 9.54 13.14
CA LYS A 161 -5.97 8.73 12.48
C LYS A 161 -5.59 7.56 13.36
N GLY A 162 -5.27 6.43 12.73
CA GLY A 162 -5.08 5.16 13.42
C GLY A 162 -4.46 4.12 12.52
N ILE A 163 -4.33 2.90 13.04
CA ILE A 163 -3.75 1.76 12.33
C ILE A 163 -4.52 1.42 11.03
N ASN A 164 -5.81 1.74 10.96
CA ASN A 164 -6.67 1.56 9.77
C ASN A 164 -7.13 2.88 9.14
N ASN A 165 -6.53 4.02 9.52
CA ASN A 165 -6.70 5.32 8.87
C ASN A 165 -5.37 6.08 8.92
N VAL A 166 -4.42 5.69 8.07
CA VAL A 166 -3.03 6.16 8.15
C VAL A 166 -2.91 7.64 7.80
N HIS A 167 -1.88 8.33 8.28
CA HIS A 167 -1.62 9.73 7.90
C HIS A 167 -1.17 9.84 6.46
N ALA A 168 -0.33 8.91 6.01
CA ALA A 168 0.21 8.90 4.66
C ALA A 168 0.61 7.50 4.21
N ILE A 169 0.68 7.34 2.89
CA ILE A 169 1.47 6.30 2.25
C ILE A 169 2.85 6.91 1.94
N VAL A 170 3.91 6.24 2.35
CA VAL A 170 5.30 6.62 2.06
C VAL A 170 5.92 5.56 1.16
N GLN A 171 6.55 5.99 0.07
CA GLN A 171 7.14 5.09 -0.91
C GLN A 171 8.65 5.31 -1.02
N GLY A 172 9.41 4.22 -0.89
CA GLY A 172 10.87 4.20 -0.95
C GLY A 172 11.53 4.48 0.39
N LYS A 173 12.75 5.01 0.37
CA LYS A 173 13.49 5.37 1.58
C LYS A 173 12.78 6.51 2.31
N VAL A 174 12.59 6.36 3.62
CA VAL A 174 11.94 7.36 4.47
C VAL A 174 13.03 8.19 5.16
N ASN A 175 13.02 9.50 4.94
CA ASN A 175 13.93 10.45 5.57
C ASN A 175 13.14 11.44 6.45
N LEU A 176 13.79 11.89 7.51
CA LEU A 176 13.30 12.93 8.42
C LEU A 176 14.15 14.19 8.23
N ASP A 177 13.72 15.08 7.34
CA ASP A 177 14.50 16.26 6.94
C ASP A 177 13.91 17.52 7.57
N LYS A 178 14.73 18.53 7.88
CA LYS A 178 14.22 19.80 8.41
C LYS A 178 13.39 20.50 7.33
N GLY A 179 12.13 20.76 7.64
CA GLY A 179 11.25 21.61 6.84
C GLY A 179 11.51 23.10 7.09
N SER A 180 10.82 23.95 6.33
CA SER A 180 10.93 25.41 6.41
C SER A 180 10.53 25.99 7.78
N SER A 181 9.71 25.26 8.54
CA SER A 181 9.31 25.64 9.90
C SER A 181 10.33 25.27 10.99
N GLY A 182 11.47 24.68 10.63
CA GLY A 182 12.50 24.22 11.56
C GLY A 182 12.20 22.87 12.24
N HIS A 183 10.97 22.35 12.08
CA HIS A 183 10.61 20.98 12.47
C HIS A 183 10.99 19.96 11.39
N TYR A 184 11.20 18.71 11.77
CA TYR A 184 11.43 17.63 10.82
C TYR A 184 10.12 17.29 10.08
N GLU A 185 10.23 16.90 8.82
CA GLU A 185 9.12 16.43 7.98
C GLU A 185 9.47 15.07 7.38
N ILE A 186 8.44 14.28 7.07
CA ILE A 186 8.62 12.96 6.47
C ILE A 186 8.77 13.09 4.96
N HIS A 187 9.94 12.76 4.47
CA HIS A 187 10.30 12.80 3.06
C HIS A 187 10.54 11.38 2.54
N ALA A 188 10.08 11.10 1.33
CA ALA A 188 10.31 9.84 0.63
C ALA A 188 10.20 10.10 -0.88
N THR A 189 10.51 9.09 -1.71
CA THR A 189 10.36 9.19 -3.17
C THR A 189 8.96 9.67 -3.56
N ASN A 190 7.93 9.09 -2.91
CA ASN A 190 6.58 9.64 -2.94
C ASN A 190 5.97 9.63 -1.55
N VAL A 191 5.24 10.69 -1.22
CA VAL A 191 4.42 10.78 0.00
C VAL A 191 3.00 11.14 -0.41
N TYR A 192 2.07 10.22 -0.20
CA TYR A 192 0.65 10.43 -0.46
C TYR A 192 -0.06 10.66 0.86
N LYS A 193 -0.39 11.93 1.15
CA LYS A 193 -1.13 12.29 2.37
C LYS A 193 -2.57 11.74 2.28
N ASN A 194 -3.13 11.34 3.41
CA ASN A 194 -4.50 10.83 3.49
C ASN A 194 -5.51 11.79 2.83
N GLY A 195 -6.36 11.25 1.95
CA GLY A 195 -7.33 12.02 1.17
C GLY A 195 -6.74 12.80 -0.01
N LYS A 196 -5.43 12.69 -0.27
CA LYS A 196 -4.73 13.39 -1.35
C LYS A 196 -4.03 12.41 -2.29
N LEU A 197 -4.76 11.39 -2.73
CA LEU A 197 -4.25 10.47 -3.75
C LEU A 197 -4.33 11.15 -5.14
N PRO A 198 -3.20 11.31 -5.87
CA PRO A 198 -3.20 12.05 -7.13
C PRO A 198 -4.19 11.47 -8.15
N THR A 199 -4.82 12.31 -8.97
CA THR A 199 -5.77 11.91 -10.02
C THR A 199 -5.18 10.91 -11.03
N LYS A 200 -3.87 11.02 -11.29
CA LYS A 200 -3.11 10.07 -12.12
C LYS A 200 -3.05 8.64 -11.56
N VAL A 201 -3.31 8.45 -10.26
CA VAL A 201 -3.45 7.12 -9.67
C VAL A 201 -4.84 6.61 -9.98
N GLN A 202 -4.95 5.85 -11.06
CA GLN A 202 -6.17 5.14 -11.44
C GLN A 202 -6.23 3.80 -10.72
N GLY A 203 -7.40 3.40 -10.24
CA GLY A 203 -7.61 2.16 -9.49
C GLY A 203 -8.29 1.07 -10.32
N MET A 204 -8.12 -0.18 -9.91
CA MET A 204 -8.89 -1.32 -10.40
C MET A 204 -9.13 -2.31 -9.27
N VAL A 205 -10.29 -2.96 -9.27
CA VAL A 205 -10.51 -4.19 -8.51
C VAL A 205 -10.02 -5.34 -9.37
N SER A 206 -9.16 -6.19 -8.83
CA SER A 206 -8.65 -7.35 -9.55
C SER A 206 -8.90 -8.64 -8.80
N ALA A 207 -8.92 -9.73 -9.55
CA ALA A 207 -8.94 -11.11 -9.10
C ALA A 207 -7.86 -11.89 -9.82
N ARG A 208 -7.16 -12.76 -9.10
CA ARG A 208 -6.15 -13.66 -9.69
C ARG A 208 -6.10 -14.98 -8.93
N TYR A 209 -5.61 -16.01 -9.62
CA TYR A 209 -5.30 -17.28 -8.97
C TYR A 209 -4.31 -17.10 -7.82
N MET A 210 -4.69 -17.63 -6.66
CA MET A 210 -3.85 -17.79 -5.49
C MET A 210 -4.35 -18.99 -4.70
N GLY A 211 -3.64 -20.12 -4.80
CA GLY A 211 -4.04 -21.37 -4.14
C GLY A 211 -4.35 -21.19 -2.65
N LYS A 212 -5.36 -21.91 -2.17
CA LYS A 212 -5.85 -21.89 -0.78
C LYS A 212 -6.49 -20.56 -0.33
N ARG A 213 -6.54 -19.52 -1.17
CA ARG A 213 -7.29 -18.29 -0.84
C ARG A 213 -8.77 -18.46 -1.15
N LYS A 214 -9.58 -17.88 -0.28
CA LYS A 214 -11.03 -17.77 -0.47
C LYS A 214 -11.44 -16.32 -0.21
N ASN A 215 -11.86 -15.60 -1.25
CA ASN A 215 -12.38 -14.24 -1.13
C ASN A 215 -13.77 -14.18 -1.77
N HIS A 216 -14.75 -13.58 -1.09
CA HIS A 216 -16.09 -13.35 -1.64
C HIS A 216 -16.81 -14.62 -2.14
N GLY A 217 -16.50 -15.76 -1.51
CA GLY A 217 -17.01 -17.07 -1.92
C GLY A 217 -16.33 -17.66 -3.17
N LEU A 218 -15.28 -17.02 -3.70
CA LEU A 218 -14.46 -17.52 -4.80
C LEU A 218 -13.32 -18.39 -4.26
N ASN A 219 -13.12 -19.58 -4.85
CA ASN A 219 -12.10 -20.53 -4.46
C ASN A 219 -10.77 -20.26 -5.19
N ASN A 220 -9.65 -20.44 -4.51
CA ASN A 220 -8.30 -20.21 -5.04
C ASN A 220 -8.10 -18.82 -5.65
N ILE A 221 -8.80 -17.80 -5.15
CA ILE A 221 -8.77 -16.45 -5.68
C ILE A 221 -8.39 -15.47 -4.58
N ARG A 222 -7.49 -14.55 -4.93
CA ARG A 222 -7.26 -13.32 -4.17
C ARG A 222 -7.87 -12.16 -4.93
N THR A 223 -8.66 -11.36 -4.24
CA THR A 223 -9.16 -10.09 -4.73
C THR A 223 -8.45 -8.91 -4.06
N GLY A 224 -8.38 -7.77 -4.75
CA GLY A 224 -7.75 -6.57 -4.19
C GLY A 224 -7.91 -5.34 -5.06
N VAL A 225 -7.70 -4.18 -4.46
CA VAL A 225 -7.60 -2.89 -5.17
C VAL A 225 -6.14 -2.61 -5.51
N LEU A 226 -5.85 -2.38 -6.78
CA LEU A 226 -4.51 -2.14 -7.31
C LEU A 226 -4.52 -0.87 -8.16
N PRO A 227 -3.38 -0.18 -8.31
CA PRO A 227 -3.27 0.84 -9.34
C PRO A 227 -3.28 0.20 -10.74
N VAL A 228 -3.89 0.86 -11.71
CA VAL A 228 -3.82 0.44 -13.10
C VAL A 228 -2.36 0.42 -13.57
N GLY A 229 -1.96 -0.68 -14.20
CA GLY A 229 -0.60 -0.87 -14.71
C GLY A 229 0.41 -1.40 -13.68
N SER A 230 0.01 -1.67 -12.44
CA SER A 230 0.87 -2.39 -11.48
C SER A 230 0.95 -3.90 -11.74
N ARG A 231 0.07 -4.43 -12.60
CA ARG A 231 0.02 -5.83 -13.00
C ARG A 231 -0.53 -5.96 -14.41
N ALA A 232 -0.04 -6.94 -15.15
CA ALA A 232 -0.65 -7.37 -16.41
C ALA A 232 -2.06 -7.93 -16.15
N VAL A 233 -3.03 -7.41 -16.90
CA VAL A 233 -4.44 -7.83 -16.84
C VAL A 233 -4.72 -8.64 -18.09
N SER A 234 -5.18 -9.88 -17.90
CA SER A 234 -5.56 -10.79 -19.00
C SER A 234 -6.91 -10.40 -19.57
N GLU A 235 -7.81 -9.86 -18.73
CA GLU A 235 -9.17 -9.53 -19.11
C GLU A 235 -9.71 -8.35 -18.28
N PHE A 236 -10.31 -7.38 -18.96
CA PHE A 236 -11.07 -6.30 -18.33
C PHE A 236 -12.57 -6.54 -18.46
N VAL A 237 -13.30 -6.33 -17.37
CA VAL A 237 -14.74 -6.61 -17.27
C VAL A 237 -15.53 -5.44 -16.71
#